data_AF-A0A1A8N1A6-F1
#
_entry.id   AF-A0A1A8N1A6-F1
#
_cell.length_a   1.000
_cell.length_b   1.000
_cell.length_c   1.000
_cell.angle_alpha   90.00
_cell.angle_beta   90.00
_cell.angle_gamma   90.00
#
_symmetry.space_group_name_H-M   'P 1'
#
loop_
_entity.id
_entity.type
_entity.pdbx_description
1 polymer ?
#
loop_
_entity_poly.entity_id
_entity_poly.type
_entity_poly.pdbx_seq_one_letter_code
_entity_poly.pdbx_strand_id
1 'polypeptide(L)'
;DLEMGVVMTVFRQKAERLTVQVIMETRQVAWTRTADRTDGVLDLFEIREIRRGRNSKDFERFKDGKDKHGENTCFTIFYGSQFVLNTLSLGADSVEDAEKWLIGLEMLQKETLAAPTPVLIESWLRKQMYSVNQTKTNSISVKQLKSLLPMLNYKAPCTRVLKDKLQEMGVKKDRLDFEQFHKFYNLIMFEQNEILDEFKNEACSFILGSTDKLDASVVLLHDFQRFLIYDQKEAWANDLNQVRELMTIFIDDTMRKTNDPEFTVSEFLSFLFSKENSVWDEKFSEIINLDTHNPLSHYWINSSHNTYLTGDQMLSESSTEAYTRCLRLGCRCVELDCWEGPGEPIIYHGWSRTTKIKFEDVVKAINEHAFVTSDFPVILSIEEHCPVEQQRQMAQIFKDVFGDKLLTEPVEHMAELLPSPTQLKGKIILKHKKLNVEGGAGAVKDFRRGEKQGDLEIWDPVDQRWNKHYCVISDDKLYYAEEYEEEDEDIRKYQDLHCSEPWFHGQMHEGRIMAERLIQDYCAETGGQDGTFLVRQSDTFVTDFTLSFWRGGRVQHCRIRSGTEEGQNFFYLTPNLPFPSVYSLI
;
A
#
# COMPACT_ATOMS: atom_id res chain seq x y z
N ASP A 1 11.92 -23.24 -4.47
CA ASP A 1 11.04 -23.05 -5.65
C ASP A 1 10.62 -21.61 -5.87
N LEU A 2 9.93 -20.96 -4.92
CA LEU A 2 9.48 -19.56 -5.10
C LEU A 2 10.64 -18.57 -5.32
N GLU A 3 11.82 -18.81 -4.74
CA GLU A 3 13.03 -18.01 -5.00
C GLU A 3 13.60 -18.17 -6.41
N MET A 4 13.47 -19.35 -7.03
CA MET A 4 13.91 -19.56 -8.41
C MET A 4 13.02 -18.78 -9.39
N GLY A 5 11.80 -18.45 -8.96
CA GLY A 5 10.79 -17.78 -9.73
C GLY A 5 10.06 -18.70 -10.71
N VAL A 6 8.87 -18.26 -11.12
CA VAL A 6 8.08 -18.90 -12.18
C VAL A 6 7.51 -17.83 -13.10
N VAL A 7 7.35 -18.16 -14.38
CA VAL A 7 6.78 -17.23 -15.35
C VAL A 7 5.26 -17.24 -15.24
N MET A 8 4.68 -16.17 -14.72
CA MET A 8 3.23 -15.97 -14.66
C MET A 8 2.77 -14.87 -15.62
N THR A 9 1.48 -14.84 -15.92
CA THR A 9 0.84 -13.68 -16.52
C THR A 9 0.45 -12.72 -15.42
N VAL A 10 0.95 -11.49 -15.47
CA VAL A 10 0.66 -10.42 -14.52
C VAL A 10 -0.37 -9.50 -15.16
N PHE A 11 -1.56 -9.40 -14.56
CA PHE A 11 -2.67 -8.59 -15.04
C PHE A 11 -2.65 -7.22 -14.36
N ARG A 12 -2.45 -6.16 -15.15
CA ARG A 12 -2.48 -4.74 -14.72
C ARG A 12 -3.24 -3.90 -15.76
N GLN A 13 -2.66 -2.78 -16.22
CA GLN A 13 -3.12 -2.08 -17.42
C GLN A 13 -2.96 -2.93 -18.70
N LYS A 14 -1.94 -3.79 -18.72
CA LYS A 14 -1.69 -4.78 -19.78
C LYS A 14 -1.45 -6.14 -19.12
N ALA A 15 -1.78 -7.20 -19.83
CA ALA A 15 -1.42 -8.56 -19.43
C ALA A 15 -0.03 -8.89 -20.00
N GLU A 16 0.94 -9.12 -19.12
CA GLU A 16 2.34 -9.37 -19.51
C GLU A 16 2.86 -10.66 -18.87
N ARG A 17 3.67 -11.42 -19.59
CA ARG A 17 4.37 -12.59 -19.03
C ARG A 17 5.66 -12.16 -18.36
N LEU A 18 5.73 -12.30 -17.05
CA LEU A 18 6.88 -11.89 -16.24
C LEU A 18 7.32 -13.03 -15.32
N THR A 19 8.60 -13.05 -14.97
CA THR A 19 9.11 -13.96 -13.94
C THR A 19 8.77 -13.38 -12.58
N VAL A 20 7.91 -14.08 -11.84
CA VAL A 20 7.54 -13.75 -10.46
C VAL A 20 8.39 -14.60 -9.53
N GLN A 21 9.06 -13.98 -8.57
CA GLN A 21 9.95 -14.67 -7.62
C GLN A 21 9.86 -14.04 -6.23
N VAL A 22 10.17 -14.83 -5.20
CA VAL A 22 10.36 -14.32 -3.84
C VAL A 22 11.83 -14.02 -3.61
N ILE A 23 12.14 -12.85 -3.06
CA ILE A 23 13.47 -12.46 -2.61
C ILE A 23 13.46 -12.59 -1.08
N MET A 24 14.00 -13.69 -0.55
CA MET A 24 13.91 -14.00 0.89
C MET A 24 14.67 -12.99 1.76
N GLU A 25 15.83 -12.52 1.30
CA GLU A 25 16.64 -11.57 2.07
C GLU A 25 15.94 -10.23 2.32
N THR A 26 15.09 -9.78 1.39
CA THR A 26 14.26 -8.58 1.55
C THR A 26 12.81 -8.88 1.91
N ARG A 27 12.42 -10.16 1.95
CA ARG A 27 11.04 -10.63 2.14
C ARG A 27 10.07 -9.94 1.16
N GLN A 28 10.42 -9.95 -0.14
CA GLN A 28 9.63 -9.31 -1.19
C GLN A 28 9.21 -10.28 -2.28
N VAL A 29 8.03 -10.08 -2.87
CA VAL A 29 7.65 -10.66 -4.16
C VAL A 29 8.05 -9.70 -5.26
N ALA A 30 8.87 -10.14 -6.20
CA ALA A 30 9.33 -9.34 -7.33
C ALA A 30 8.78 -9.92 -8.65
N TRP A 31 8.39 -9.05 -9.58
CA TRP A 31 8.08 -9.43 -10.96
C TRP A 31 9.04 -8.73 -11.92
N THR A 32 9.72 -9.53 -12.74
CA THR A 32 10.84 -9.10 -13.56
C THR A 32 10.61 -9.45 -15.03
N ARG A 33 11.01 -8.54 -15.92
CA ARG A 33 10.91 -8.73 -17.38
C ARG A 33 12.16 -9.40 -17.93
N THR A 34 13.31 -9.06 -17.36
CA THR A 34 14.63 -9.64 -17.66
C THR A 34 15.42 -9.69 -16.36
N ALA A 35 16.53 -10.45 -16.33
CA ALA A 35 17.40 -10.55 -15.15
C ALA A 35 17.85 -9.17 -14.62
N ASP A 36 17.98 -8.18 -15.50
CA ASP A 36 18.44 -6.83 -15.14
C ASP A 36 17.30 -5.85 -14.87
N ARG A 37 16.08 -6.13 -15.31
CA ARG A 37 14.93 -5.23 -15.21
C ARG A 37 13.80 -5.81 -14.34
N THR A 38 13.74 -5.32 -13.10
CA THR A 38 12.61 -5.52 -12.19
C THR A 38 11.52 -4.51 -12.49
N ASP A 39 10.32 -4.99 -12.81
CA ASP A 39 9.17 -4.13 -13.15
C ASP A 39 8.40 -3.69 -11.88
N GLY A 40 8.57 -4.41 -10.77
CA GLY A 40 8.11 -3.99 -9.46
C GLY A 40 8.36 -5.02 -8.37
N VAL A 41 8.17 -4.59 -7.13
CA VAL A 41 8.32 -5.39 -5.92
C VAL A 41 7.15 -5.11 -4.97
N LEU A 42 6.80 -6.11 -4.19
CA LEU A 42 5.76 -6.08 -3.16
C LEU A 42 6.36 -6.64 -1.88
N ASP A 43 6.20 -5.92 -0.76
CA ASP A 43 6.68 -6.37 0.54
C ASP A 43 5.72 -7.41 1.13
N LEU A 44 6.23 -8.56 1.57
CA LEU A 44 5.42 -9.61 2.18
C LEU A 44 4.69 -9.11 3.44
N PHE A 45 5.23 -8.11 4.15
CA PHE A 45 4.60 -7.49 5.30
C PHE A 45 3.34 -6.67 4.93
N GLU A 46 3.28 -6.17 3.69
CA GLU A 46 2.14 -5.40 3.19
C GLU A 46 0.98 -6.27 2.72
N ILE A 47 1.18 -7.58 2.55
CA ILE A 47 0.11 -8.50 2.17
C ILE A 47 -0.97 -8.46 3.25
N ARG A 48 -2.20 -8.16 2.83
CA ARG A 48 -3.39 -8.24 3.67
C ARG A 48 -4.21 -9.47 3.37
N GLU A 49 -4.18 -9.91 2.12
CA GLU A 49 -4.95 -11.06 1.70
C GLU A 49 -4.40 -11.67 0.41
N ILE A 50 -4.59 -12.98 0.26
CA ILE A 50 -4.35 -13.71 -0.97
C ILE A 50 -5.63 -14.47 -1.30
N ARG A 51 -6.19 -14.25 -2.49
CA ARG A 51 -7.44 -14.91 -2.92
C ARG A 51 -7.22 -15.72 -4.17
N ARG A 52 -7.64 -16.99 -4.14
CA ARG A 52 -7.79 -17.82 -5.33
C ARG A 52 -8.88 -17.27 -6.26
N GLY A 53 -8.68 -17.42 -7.57
CA GLY A 53 -9.65 -17.06 -8.57
C GLY A 53 -9.43 -15.68 -9.17
N ARG A 54 -10.44 -15.23 -9.90
CA ARG A 54 -10.45 -13.96 -10.65
C ARG A 54 -11.30 -12.92 -9.92
N ASN A 55 -10.79 -12.48 -8.77
CA ASN A 55 -11.55 -11.71 -7.77
C ASN A 55 -11.14 -10.23 -7.68
N SER A 56 -10.52 -9.69 -8.73
CA SER A 56 -10.06 -8.30 -8.80
C SER A 56 -10.54 -7.60 -10.06
N LYS A 57 -10.60 -6.26 -10.02
CA LYS A 57 -10.93 -5.41 -11.18
C LYS A 57 -9.94 -5.58 -12.33
N ASP A 58 -8.70 -6.02 -12.07
CA ASP A 58 -7.70 -6.25 -13.12
C ASP A 58 -8.16 -7.31 -14.12
N PHE A 59 -8.77 -8.40 -13.63
CA PHE A 59 -9.24 -9.48 -14.50
C PHE A 59 -10.44 -9.06 -15.37
N GLU A 60 -11.22 -8.08 -14.93
CA GLU A 60 -12.39 -7.61 -15.67
C GLU A 60 -12.03 -6.91 -16.97
N ARG A 61 -10.86 -6.27 -17.00
CA ARG A 61 -10.31 -5.58 -18.18
C ARG A 61 -9.97 -6.54 -19.33
N PHE A 62 -9.83 -7.83 -19.04
CA PHE A 62 -9.41 -8.87 -20.00
C PHE A 62 -10.47 -9.98 -20.17
N LYS A 63 -11.75 -9.66 -19.97
CA LYS A 63 -12.89 -10.58 -20.19
C LYS A 63 -13.20 -10.84 -21.68
N ASP A 64 -12.42 -10.30 -22.62
CA ASP A 64 -12.63 -10.39 -24.08
C ASP A 64 -12.27 -11.76 -24.71
N GLY A 65 -12.04 -12.79 -23.89
CA GLY A 65 -11.89 -14.19 -24.32
C GLY A 65 -10.53 -14.55 -24.93
N LYS A 66 -9.56 -13.63 -24.94
CA LYS A 66 -8.17 -13.91 -25.35
C LYS A 66 -7.30 -14.50 -24.23
N ASP A 67 -7.80 -14.44 -23.00
CA ASP A 67 -7.14 -14.97 -21.82
C ASP A 67 -7.32 -16.49 -21.74
N LYS A 68 -6.20 -17.20 -21.60
CA LYS A 68 -6.15 -18.68 -21.49
C LYS A 68 -6.30 -19.18 -20.04
N HIS A 69 -6.29 -18.28 -19.05
CA HIS A 69 -6.24 -18.65 -17.64
C HIS A 69 -7.66 -18.81 -17.05
N GLY A 70 -7.89 -19.96 -16.42
CA GLY A 70 -9.12 -20.27 -15.69
C GLY A 70 -9.08 -19.80 -14.23
N GLU A 71 -10.19 -19.95 -13.51
CA GLU A 71 -10.27 -19.54 -12.10
C GLU A 71 -9.24 -20.25 -11.21
N ASN A 72 -9.03 -21.55 -11.41
CA ASN A 72 -8.10 -22.35 -10.59
C ASN A 72 -6.62 -22.12 -10.90
N THR A 73 -6.31 -21.42 -11.99
CA THR A 73 -4.93 -21.03 -12.35
C THR A 73 -4.62 -19.58 -11.97
N CYS A 74 -5.63 -18.83 -11.47
CA CYS A 74 -5.51 -17.43 -11.12
C CYS A 74 -5.58 -17.21 -9.62
N PHE A 75 -4.92 -16.16 -9.16
CA PHE A 75 -5.06 -15.63 -7.81
C PHE A 75 -4.68 -14.14 -7.76
N THR A 76 -5.09 -13.46 -6.70
CA THR A 76 -4.77 -12.05 -6.46
C THR A 76 -4.11 -11.90 -5.11
N ILE A 77 -3.05 -11.10 -5.06
CA ILE A 77 -2.45 -10.61 -3.81
C ILE A 77 -2.97 -9.20 -3.56
N PHE A 78 -3.68 -8.99 -2.47
CA PHE A 78 -4.13 -7.67 -2.00
C PHE A 78 -3.16 -7.17 -0.94
N TYR A 79 -2.61 -5.98 -1.15
CA TYR A 79 -1.53 -5.46 -0.32
C TYR A 79 -1.62 -3.94 -0.13
N GLY A 80 -0.96 -3.46 0.93
CA GLY A 80 -0.84 -2.05 1.28
C GLY A 80 -1.40 -1.71 2.66
N SER A 81 -1.27 -0.44 3.02
CA SER A 81 -1.70 0.12 4.31
C SER A 81 -3.06 0.82 4.26
N GLN A 82 -3.53 1.20 3.07
CA GLN A 82 -4.77 1.95 2.89
C GLN A 82 -6.02 1.06 3.00
N PHE A 83 -7.20 1.70 3.07
CA PHE A 83 -8.48 0.97 3.02
C PHE A 83 -8.67 0.32 1.64
N VAL A 84 -8.52 1.10 0.58
CA VAL A 84 -8.46 0.60 -0.80
C VAL A 84 -7.09 -0.02 -1.02
N LEU A 85 -7.05 -1.34 -1.18
CA LEU A 85 -5.81 -2.09 -1.33
C LEU A 85 -5.32 -2.09 -2.78
N ASN A 86 -3.99 -2.12 -2.92
CA ASN A 86 -3.37 -2.44 -4.21
C ASN A 86 -3.56 -3.92 -4.51
N THR A 87 -3.57 -4.25 -5.80
CA THR A 87 -3.75 -5.62 -6.28
C THR A 87 -2.60 -6.04 -7.18
N LEU A 88 -2.14 -7.27 -6.99
CA LEU A 88 -1.25 -7.98 -7.91
C LEU A 88 -1.96 -9.25 -8.36
N SER A 89 -2.56 -9.17 -9.54
CA SER A 89 -3.39 -10.22 -10.14
C SER A 89 -2.55 -11.11 -11.05
N LEU A 90 -2.55 -12.42 -10.80
CA LEU A 90 -1.61 -13.38 -11.38
C LEU A 90 -2.35 -14.57 -12.00
N GLY A 91 -1.87 -15.01 -13.16
CA GLY A 91 -2.28 -16.25 -13.84
C GLY A 91 -1.10 -17.18 -14.08
N ALA A 92 -1.09 -18.32 -13.41
CA ALA A 92 -0.07 -19.37 -13.55
C ALA A 92 -0.37 -20.29 -14.75
N ASP A 93 0.65 -20.93 -15.31
CA ASP A 93 0.46 -21.86 -16.44
C ASP A 93 -0.20 -23.19 -16.04
N SER A 94 -0.22 -23.53 -14.74
CA SER A 94 -0.84 -24.74 -14.22
C SER A 94 -1.53 -24.49 -12.86
N VAL A 95 -2.51 -25.33 -12.54
CA VAL A 95 -3.20 -25.30 -11.23
C VAL A 95 -2.23 -25.65 -10.10
N GLU A 96 -1.29 -26.56 -10.37
CA GLU A 96 -0.26 -26.97 -9.41
C GLU A 96 0.67 -25.82 -9.05
N ASP A 97 1.05 -24.99 -10.02
CA ASP A 97 1.87 -23.80 -9.76
C ASP A 97 1.08 -22.74 -8.98
N ALA A 98 -0.18 -22.50 -9.34
CA ALA A 98 -1.04 -21.59 -8.58
C ALA A 98 -1.19 -22.04 -7.11
N GLU A 99 -1.44 -23.33 -6.88
CA GLU A 99 -1.57 -23.92 -5.54
C GLU A 99 -0.27 -23.78 -4.73
N LYS A 100 0.88 -24.11 -5.32
CA LYS A 100 2.19 -23.97 -4.67
C LYS A 100 2.46 -22.53 -4.26
N TRP A 101 2.10 -21.56 -5.10
CA TRP A 101 2.29 -20.15 -4.81
C TRP A 101 1.34 -19.63 -3.74
N LEU A 102 0.07 -20.02 -3.76
CA LEU A 102 -0.89 -19.69 -2.70
C LEU A 102 -0.38 -20.17 -1.33
N ILE A 103 -0.04 -21.45 -1.21
CA ILE A 103 0.47 -22.04 0.04
C ILE A 103 1.78 -21.38 0.46
N GLY A 104 2.72 -21.23 -0.48
CA GLY A 104 4.03 -20.65 -0.21
C GLY A 104 3.94 -19.22 0.29
N LEU A 105 3.13 -18.37 -0.35
CA LEU A 105 2.95 -16.98 0.07
C LEU A 105 2.24 -16.87 1.43
N GLU A 106 1.23 -17.71 1.71
CA GLU A 106 0.59 -17.74 3.03
C GLU A 106 1.57 -18.11 4.15
N MET A 107 2.43 -19.10 3.91
CA MET A 107 3.47 -19.48 4.87
C MET A 107 4.48 -18.35 5.08
N LEU A 108 4.95 -17.74 4.00
CA LEU A 108 5.93 -16.65 4.03
C LEU A 108 5.37 -15.38 4.68
N GLN A 109 4.08 -15.08 4.50
CA GLN A 109 3.41 -13.98 5.18
C GLN A 109 3.39 -14.23 6.69
N LYS A 110 2.97 -15.42 7.14
CA LYS A 110 2.96 -15.79 8.57
C LYS A 110 4.36 -15.73 9.18
N GLU A 111 5.35 -16.27 8.47
CA GLU A 111 6.75 -16.21 8.90
C GLU A 111 7.26 -14.77 8.99
N THR A 112 6.89 -13.91 8.04
CA THR A 112 7.29 -12.49 8.03
C THR A 112 6.67 -11.70 9.18
N LEU A 113 5.41 -11.97 9.54
CA LEU A 113 4.77 -11.35 10.70
C LEU A 113 5.37 -11.85 12.03
N ALA A 114 5.73 -13.13 12.10
CA ALA A 114 6.35 -13.73 13.27
C ALA A 114 7.85 -13.38 13.41
N ALA A 115 8.54 -13.01 12.33
CA ALA A 115 9.98 -12.80 12.29
C ALA A 115 10.46 -11.81 13.37
N PRO A 116 11.52 -12.14 14.13
CA PRO A 116 12.03 -11.26 15.18
C PRO A 116 12.47 -9.89 14.68
N THR A 117 12.40 -8.86 15.53
CA THR A 117 12.76 -7.49 15.14
C THR A 117 14.13 -7.36 14.46
N PRO A 118 15.23 -8.00 14.92
CA PRO A 118 16.52 -7.92 14.23
C PRO A 118 16.48 -8.40 12.77
N VAL A 119 15.74 -9.46 12.48
CA VAL A 119 15.56 -10.00 11.11
C VAL A 119 14.79 -9.02 10.23
N LEU A 120 13.78 -8.34 10.81
CA LEU A 120 13.01 -7.32 10.10
C LEU A 120 13.85 -6.06 9.81
N ILE A 121 14.70 -5.64 10.75
CA ILE A 121 15.65 -4.54 10.57
C ILE A 121 16.65 -4.88 9.46
N GLU A 122 17.22 -6.08 9.47
CA GLU A 122 18.16 -6.52 8.43
C GLU A 122 17.49 -6.48 7.04
N SER A 123 16.30 -7.06 6.91
CA SER A 123 15.50 -7.02 5.67
C SER A 123 15.20 -5.57 5.23
N TRP A 124 14.82 -4.70 6.17
CA TRP A 124 14.59 -3.29 5.90
C TRP A 124 15.85 -2.59 5.39
N LEU A 125 17.00 -2.80 6.04
CA LEU A 125 18.28 -2.23 5.60
C LEU A 125 18.68 -2.72 4.20
N ARG A 126 18.46 -3.99 3.88
CA ARG A 126 18.70 -4.51 2.51
C ARG A 126 17.83 -3.80 1.48
N LYS A 127 16.53 -3.60 1.77
CA LYS A 127 15.62 -2.83 0.90
C LYS A 127 16.11 -1.40 0.69
N GLN A 128 16.56 -0.73 1.75
CA GLN A 128 17.14 0.62 1.68
C GLN A 128 18.42 0.67 0.86
N MET A 129 19.29 -0.33 1.00
CA MET A 129 20.52 -0.43 0.21
C MET A 129 20.22 -0.67 -1.27
N TYR A 130 19.23 -1.51 -1.60
CA TYR A 130 18.87 -1.84 -2.98
C TYR A 130 18.16 -0.72 -3.72
N SER A 131 17.38 0.11 -3.02
CA SER A 131 16.66 1.24 -3.63
C SER A 131 17.61 2.25 -4.29
N VAL A 132 18.83 2.42 -3.77
CA VAL A 132 19.84 3.34 -4.30
C VAL A 132 20.90 2.66 -5.16
N ASN A 133 20.95 1.33 -5.16
CA ASN A 133 21.99 0.52 -5.81
C ASN A 133 21.58 0.11 -7.24
N GLN A 134 21.54 1.10 -8.13
CA GLN A 134 21.20 0.92 -9.54
C GLN A 134 22.12 -0.08 -10.28
N THR A 135 23.33 -0.31 -9.77
CA THR A 135 24.33 -1.20 -10.38
C THR A 135 24.24 -2.66 -9.90
N LYS A 136 23.28 -3.00 -9.01
CA LYS A 136 23.13 -4.33 -8.38
C LYS A 136 24.44 -4.87 -7.79
N THR A 137 25.30 -3.98 -7.29
CA THR A 137 26.58 -4.37 -6.66
C THR A 137 26.38 -4.65 -5.19
N ASN A 138 27.11 -5.58 -4.56
CA ASN A 138 26.98 -5.82 -3.09
C ASN A 138 27.50 -4.66 -2.20
N SER A 139 27.61 -3.44 -2.73
CA SER A 139 28.06 -2.25 -2.01
C SER A 139 27.41 -0.96 -2.53
N ILE A 140 27.27 0.04 -1.66
CA ILE A 140 26.81 1.40 -1.98
C ILE A 140 27.97 2.40 -1.85
N SER A 141 27.98 3.41 -2.71
CA SER A 141 28.93 4.53 -2.62
C SER A 141 28.52 5.54 -1.55
N VAL A 142 29.47 6.35 -1.06
CA VAL A 142 29.16 7.48 -0.15
C VAL A 142 28.15 8.46 -0.77
N LYS A 143 28.15 8.62 -2.10
CA LYS A 143 27.15 9.46 -2.81
C LYS A 143 25.74 8.88 -2.65
N GLN A 144 25.58 7.57 -2.85
CA GLN A 144 24.31 6.86 -2.66
C GLN A 144 23.87 6.85 -1.19
N LEU A 145 24.81 6.70 -0.25
CA LEU A 145 24.52 6.81 1.17
C LEU A 145 23.95 8.20 1.51
N LYS A 146 24.55 9.27 1.00
CA LYS A 146 24.06 10.64 1.22
C LYS A 146 22.66 10.89 0.65
N SER A 147 22.30 10.28 -0.47
CA SER A 147 20.92 10.35 -0.98
C SER A 147 19.94 9.52 -0.14
N LEU A 148 20.42 8.45 0.50
CA LEU A 148 19.61 7.57 1.34
C LEU A 148 19.27 8.20 2.69
N LEU A 149 20.23 8.86 3.34
CA LEU A 149 20.07 9.40 4.71
C LEU A 149 18.80 10.26 4.91
N PRO A 150 18.45 11.24 4.03
CA PRO A 150 17.20 11.98 4.16
C PRO A 150 15.95 11.12 4.06
N MET A 151 15.97 10.05 3.24
CA MET A 151 14.86 9.10 3.12
C MET A 151 14.69 8.25 4.39
N LEU A 152 15.76 8.10 5.18
CA LEU A 152 15.73 7.48 6.51
C LEU A 152 15.40 8.50 7.62
N ASN A 153 14.96 9.71 7.26
CA ASN A 153 14.74 10.84 8.18
C ASN A 153 15.99 11.23 9.00
N TYR A 154 17.19 10.93 8.51
CA TYR A 154 18.44 11.31 9.15
C TYR A 154 19.11 12.47 8.44
N LYS A 155 19.29 13.59 9.16
CA LYS A 155 20.04 14.75 8.66
C LYS A 155 21.49 14.66 9.11
N ALA A 156 22.37 14.32 8.16
CA ALA A 156 23.81 14.27 8.43
C ALA A 156 24.33 15.67 8.86
N PRO A 157 25.05 15.79 9.99
CA PRO A 157 25.49 17.09 10.53
C PRO A 157 26.46 17.81 9.58
N CYS A 158 27.44 17.10 8.98
CA CYS A 158 28.18 17.57 7.81
C CYS A 158 28.90 16.41 7.09
N THR A 159 29.34 16.64 5.84
CA THR A 159 30.07 15.64 5.04
C THR A 159 31.38 15.16 5.71
N ARG A 160 32.04 16.03 6.48
CA ARG A 160 33.29 15.71 7.15
C ARG A 160 33.07 14.68 8.26
N VAL A 161 32.13 14.95 9.18
CA VAL A 161 31.76 14.02 10.27
C VAL A 161 31.30 12.67 9.71
N LEU A 162 30.55 12.67 8.60
CA LEU A 162 30.15 11.42 7.94
C LEU A 162 31.37 10.64 7.43
N LYS A 163 32.35 11.30 6.81
CA LYS A 163 33.58 10.65 6.33
C LYS A 163 34.45 10.14 7.46
N ASP A 164 34.56 10.90 8.55
CA ASP A 164 35.36 10.53 9.72
C ASP A 164 34.79 9.22 10.35
N LYS A 165 33.48 9.13 10.53
CA LYS A 165 32.79 7.91 11.01
C LYS A 165 32.99 6.70 10.09
N LEU A 166 32.88 6.90 8.78
CA LEU A 166 33.10 5.83 7.81
C LEU A 166 34.56 5.33 7.85
N GLN A 167 35.51 6.24 8.08
CA GLN A 167 36.92 5.88 8.21
C GLN A 167 37.20 5.09 9.49
N GLU A 168 36.58 5.46 10.62
CA GLU A 168 36.65 4.72 11.88
C GLU A 168 36.11 3.28 11.74
N MET A 169 35.05 3.10 10.95
CA MET A 169 34.50 1.78 10.61
C MET A 169 35.34 0.97 9.60
N GLY A 170 36.48 1.50 9.14
CA GLY A 170 37.36 0.80 8.21
C GLY A 170 36.84 0.71 6.77
N VAL A 171 35.93 1.62 6.36
CA VAL A 171 35.42 1.70 4.99
C VAL A 171 36.57 2.08 4.05
N LYS A 172 36.90 1.18 3.11
CA LYS A 172 37.97 1.39 2.12
C LYS A 172 37.35 1.78 0.77
N LYS A 173 37.90 2.81 0.11
CA LYS A 173 37.54 3.24 -1.26
C LYS A 173 36.11 3.83 -1.41
N ASP A 174 35.59 4.54 -0.41
CA ASP A 174 34.29 5.24 -0.48
C ASP A 174 33.10 4.34 -0.87
N ARG A 175 33.16 3.04 -0.56
CA ARG A 175 32.08 2.07 -0.77
C ARG A 175 31.85 1.25 0.49
N LEU A 176 30.59 1.13 0.88
CA LEU A 176 30.15 0.34 2.02
C LEU A 176 29.52 -0.95 1.51
N ASP A 177 29.99 -2.09 1.98
CA ASP A 177 29.22 -3.34 1.89
C ASP A 177 28.04 -3.34 2.89
N PHE A 178 27.24 -4.41 2.86
CA PHE A 178 26.07 -4.52 3.73
C PHE A 178 26.45 -4.54 5.23
N GLU A 179 27.51 -5.24 5.60
CA GLU A 179 27.94 -5.36 7.00
C GLU A 179 28.40 -4.00 7.55
N GLN A 180 29.12 -3.23 6.73
CA GLN A 180 29.50 -1.85 7.04
C GLN A 180 28.29 -0.93 7.12
N PHE A 181 27.32 -1.07 6.22
CA PHE A 181 26.08 -0.29 6.25
C PHE A 181 25.24 -0.59 7.50
N HIS A 182 25.16 -1.86 7.91
CA HIS A 182 24.49 -2.28 9.15
C HIS A 182 25.14 -1.65 10.40
N LYS A 183 26.47 -1.72 10.50
CA LYS A 183 27.24 -1.09 11.59
C LYS A 183 27.03 0.44 11.62
N PHE A 184 26.99 1.07 10.46
CA PHE A 184 26.71 2.50 10.34
C PHE A 184 25.31 2.87 10.82
N TYR A 185 24.30 2.07 10.47
CA TYR A 185 22.93 2.25 10.95
C TYR A 185 22.87 2.19 12.49
N ASN A 186 23.45 1.15 13.09
CA ASN A 186 23.49 1.01 14.55
C ASN A 186 24.15 2.24 15.18
N LEU A 187 25.32 2.67 14.68
CA LEU A 187 26.00 3.86 15.20
C LEU A 187 25.07 5.09 15.22
N ILE A 188 24.36 5.36 14.11
CA ILE A 188 23.44 6.50 14.02
C ILE A 188 22.29 6.40 15.01
N MET A 189 21.65 5.23 15.11
CA MET A 189 20.49 5.03 15.97
C MET A 189 20.82 5.25 17.45
N PHE A 190 22.05 4.95 17.86
CA PHE A 190 22.45 5.00 19.27
C PHE A 190 23.27 6.23 19.66
N GLU A 191 23.87 6.96 18.71
CA GLU A 191 24.53 8.26 18.99
C GLU A 191 23.55 9.39 19.27
N GLN A 192 22.29 9.28 18.87
CA GLN A 192 21.28 10.35 19.03
C GLN A 192 20.48 10.27 20.34
N ASN A 193 20.81 9.35 21.25
CA ASN A 193 19.94 9.02 22.37
C ASN A 193 20.32 9.73 23.68
N GLU A 194 19.65 10.85 23.98
CA GLU A 194 19.50 11.42 25.33
C GLU A 194 19.00 10.37 26.35
N ILE A 195 18.31 9.34 25.84
CA ILE A 195 17.81 8.16 26.57
C ILE A 195 18.94 7.45 27.33
N LEU A 196 20.16 7.41 26.80
CA LEU A 196 21.30 6.79 27.49
C LEU A 196 21.66 7.54 28.78
N ASP A 197 21.48 8.86 28.81
CA ASP A 197 21.75 9.66 30.01
C ASP A 197 20.62 9.51 31.03
N GLU A 198 19.37 9.30 30.60
CA GLU A 198 18.26 8.92 31.51
C GLU A 198 18.49 7.54 32.15
N PHE A 199 18.90 6.53 31.38
CA PHE A 199 19.18 5.19 31.92
C PHE A 199 20.39 5.13 32.86
N LYS A 200 21.32 6.09 32.76
CA LYS A 200 22.42 6.27 33.74
C LYS A 200 21.93 6.91 35.04
N ASN A 201 20.88 7.74 34.98
CA ASN A 201 20.38 8.54 36.10
C ASN A 201 19.31 7.81 36.95
N GLU A 202 18.53 6.88 36.38
CA GLU A 202 17.48 6.13 37.10
C GLU A 202 17.59 4.60 36.92
N ALA A 203 16.85 3.84 37.76
CA ALA A 203 16.53 2.39 37.87
C ALA A 203 17.42 1.29 37.22
N CYS A 204 18.05 1.54 36.07
CA CYS A 204 18.89 0.62 35.30
C CYS A 204 20.40 0.88 35.47
N SER A 205 20.84 1.64 36.47
CA SER A 205 22.28 1.87 36.71
C SER A 205 23.08 0.58 36.93
N PHE A 206 22.42 -0.48 37.40
CA PHE A 206 23.01 -1.82 37.53
C PHE A 206 23.26 -2.52 36.18
N ILE A 207 22.55 -2.12 35.12
CA ILE A 207 22.63 -2.67 33.76
C ILE A 207 23.78 -2.03 32.98
N LEU A 208 23.96 -0.71 33.13
CA LEU A 208 24.93 0.06 32.32
C LEU A 208 26.29 0.25 32.98
N GLY A 209 26.42 -0.02 34.29
CA GLY A 209 27.66 0.16 35.05
C GLY A 209 28.09 1.64 35.16
N SER A 210 28.82 1.97 36.23
CA SER A 210 29.33 3.35 36.46
C SER A 210 30.61 3.66 35.65
N THR A 211 30.68 3.24 34.39
CA THR A 211 31.88 3.40 33.56
C THR A 211 31.72 4.50 32.52
N ASP A 212 32.72 5.39 32.44
CA ASP A 212 32.77 6.52 31.50
C ASP A 212 32.87 6.11 30.01
N LYS A 213 32.90 4.80 29.70
CA LYS A 213 33.00 4.27 28.33
C LYS A 213 31.82 3.33 28.04
N LEU A 214 30.87 3.79 27.23
CA LEU A 214 29.69 3.02 26.80
C LEU A 214 30.04 1.70 26.09
N ASP A 215 31.16 1.65 25.37
CA ASP A 215 31.60 0.46 24.63
C ASP A 215 32.19 -0.65 25.52
N ALA A 216 32.40 -0.37 26.82
CA ALA A 216 32.93 -1.33 27.79
C ALA A 216 31.86 -1.93 28.71
N SER A 217 30.63 -1.42 28.63
CA SER A 217 29.49 -1.90 29.43
C SER A 217 28.74 -2.99 28.68
N VAL A 218 28.48 -4.09 29.38
CA VAL A 218 27.70 -5.22 28.87
C VAL A 218 26.56 -5.53 29.84
N VAL A 219 25.41 -5.93 29.31
CA VAL A 219 24.29 -6.43 30.11
C VAL A 219 24.41 -7.93 30.19
N LEU A 220 24.71 -8.43 31.38
CA LEU A 220 24.82 -9.85 31.65
C LEU A 220 23.42 -10.48 31.68
N LEU A 221 23.35 -11.77 31.33
CA LEU A 221 22.12 -12.57 31.36
C LEU A 221 21.30 -12.40 32.66
N HIS A 222 21.94 -12.49 33.82
CA HIS A 222 21.24 -12.39 35.10
C HIS A 222 20.74 -10.97 35.41
N ASP A 223 21.42 -9.94 34.91
CA ASP A 223 20.96 -8.56 35.06
C ASP A 223 19.79 -8.27 34.12
N PHE A 224 19.83 -8.80 32.89
CA PHE A 224 18.68 -8.75 31.99
C PHE A 224 17.46 -9.52 32.55
N GLN A 225 17.67 -10.69 33.16
CA GLN A 225 16.62 -11.41 33.86
C GLN A 225 16.00 -10.56 34.98
N ARG A 226 16.82 -9.91 35.80
CA ARG A 226 16.33 -9.04 36.87
C ARG A 226 15.52 -7.88 36.32
N PHE A 227 15.98 -7.26 35.24
CA PHE A 227 15.25 -6.20 34.54
C PHE A 227 13.86 -6.67 34.08
N LEU A 228 13.78 -7.84 33.43
CA LEU A 228 12.50 -8.39 32.99
C LEU A 228 11.55 -8.65 34.16
N ILE A 229 12.04 -9.25 35.25
CA ILE A 229 11.20 -9.61 36.41
C ILE A 229 10.77 -8.37 37.21
N TYR A 230 11.70 -7.46 37.50
CA TYR A 230 11.47 -6.39 38.47
C TYR A 230 11.03 -5.08 37.83
N ASP A 231 11.48 -4.77 36.61
CA ASP A 231 11.13 -3.53 35.92
C ASP A 231 10.01 -3.76 34.91
N GLN A 232 10.14 -4.76 34.03
CA GLN A 232 9.12 -5.08 33.02
C GLN A 232 7.96 -5.92 33.58
N LYS A 233 8.12 -6.51 34.78
CA LYS A 233 7.12 -7.36 35.46
C LYS A 233 6.76 -8.64 34.70
N GLU A 234 7.72 -9.19 33.97
CA GLU A 234 7.58 -10.40 33.16
C GLU A 234 7.77 -11.67 34.00
N ALA A 235 6.67 -12.37 34.30
CA ALA A 235 6.71 -13.56 35.14
C ALA A 235 7.39 -14.77 34.47
N TRP A 236 7.35 -14.87 33.13
CA TRP A 236 7.99 -15.95 32.38
C TRP A 236 9.52 -15.92 32.49
N ALA A 237 10.11 -14.75 32.77
CA ALA A 237 11.55 -14.57 32.91
C ALA A 237 12.15 -15.26 34.16
N ASN A 238 11.33 -15.84 35.04
CA ASN A 238 11.81 -16.76 36.07
C ASN A 238 12.50 -18.00 35.48
N ASP A 239 12.16 -18.38 34.25
CA ASP A 239 12.89 -19.39 33.48
C ASP A 239 14.09 -18.77 32.77
N LEU A 240 15.29 -19.05 33.28
CA LEU A 240 16.52 -18.51 32.75
C LEU A 240 16.79 -18.94 31.30
N ASN A 241 16.27 -20.08 30.85
CA ASN A 241 16.44 -20.55 29.47
C ASN A 241 15.67 -19.67 28.49
N GLN A 242 14.45 -19.27 28.83
CA GLN A 242 13.65 -18.36 27.99
C GLN A 242 14.32 -16.98 27.87
N VAL A 243 14.90 -16.49 28.97
CA VAL A 243 15.69 -15.24 28.94
C VAL A 243 16.90 -15.40 28.01
N ARG A 244 17.55 -16.57 27.99
CA ARG A 244 18.64 -16.88 27.03
C ARG A 244 18.21 -16.75 25.60
N GLU A 245 17.09 -17.38 25.29
CA GLU A 245 16.59 -17.52 23.93
C GLU A 245 16.23 -16.13 23.40
N LEU A 246 15.56 -15.31 24.23
CA LEU A 246 15.30 -13.91 23.93
C LEU A 246 16.60 -13.13 23.68
N MET A 247 17.61 -13.25 24.54
CA MET A 247 18.89 -12.55 24.30
C MET A 247 19.56 -13.01 22.99
N THR A 248 19.53 -14.31 22.71
CA THR A 248 20.18 -14.89 21.54
C THR A 248 19.57 -14.40 20.21
N ILE A 249 18.31 -13.96 20.21
CA ILE A 249 17.63 -13.36 19.06
C ILE A 249 18.31 -12.04 18.65
N PHE A 250 18.68 -11.20 19.62
CA PHE A 250 19.22 -9.85 19.39
C PHE A 250 20.74 -9.81 19.26
N ILE A 251 21.43 -10.92 19.53
CA ILE A 251 22.88 -11.00 19.38
C ILE A 251 23.25 -11.21 17.90
N ASP A 252 23.94 -10.22 17.32
CA ASP A 252 24.39 -10.27 15.92
C ASP A 252 25.56 -11.24 15.71
N ASP A 253 26.49 -11.28 16.67
CA ASP A 253 27.69 -12.13 16.57
C ASP A 253 27.38 -13.57 17.00
N THR A 254 27.35 -14.47 16.02
CA THR A 254 27.16 -15.91 16.26
C THR A 254 28.14 -16.51 17.28
N MET A 255 29.35 -15.96 17.44
CA MET A 255 30.32 -16.44 18.43
C MET A 255 29.94 -16.06 19.87
N ARG A 256 29.11 -15.02 20.05
CA ARG A 256 28.57 -14.59 21.35
C ARG A 256 27.28 -15.31 21.75
N LYS A 257 26.73 -16.15 20.88
CA LYS A 257 25.56 -17.00 21.17
C LYS A 257 25.98 -18.21 22.02
N THR A 258 26.30 -17.95 23.28
CA THR A 258 26.81 -18.94 24.24
C THR A 258 25.73 -19.33 25.26
N ASN A 259 26.09 -20.20 26.22
CA ASN A 259 25.22 -20.53 27.35
C ASN A 259 25.06 -19.38 28.36
N ASP A 260 25.87 -18.34 28.27
CA ASP A 260 25.83 -17.17 29.13
C ASP A 260 25.96 -15.93 28.23
N PRO A 261 24.90 -15.61 27.45
CA PRO A 261 24.93 -14.50 26.51
C PRO A 261 25.01 -13.15 27.24
N GLU A 262 25.58 -12.18 26.55
CA GLU A 262 25.72 -10.80 27.03
C GLU A 262 25.27 -9.86 25.92
N PHE A 263 24.48 -8.85 26.28
CA PHE A 263 24.16 -7.76 25.36
C PHE A 263 25.22 -6.66 25.44
N THR A 264 25.56 -6.14 24.28
CA THR A 264 26.07 -4.76 24.21
C THR A 264 24.95 -3.77 24.55
N VAL A 265 25.31 -2.55 24.94
CA VAL A 265 24.32 -1.48 25.18
C VAL A 265 23.41 -1.27 23.96
N SER A 266 23.98 -1.34 22.75
CA SER A 266 23.23 -1.23 21.49
C SER A 266 22.19 -2.34 21.32
N GLU A 267 22.53 -3.60 21.63
CA GLU A 267 21.60 -4.73 21.54
C GLU A 267 20.47 -4.62 22.58
N PHE A 268 20.79 -4.17 23.80
CA PHE A 268 19.77 -3.91 24.82
C PHE A 268 18.81 -2.80 24.40
N LEU A 269 19.32 -1.69 23.86
CA LEU A 269 18.47 -0.62 23.32
C LEU A 269 17.62 -1.11 22.14
N SER A 270 18.18 -1.91 21.23
CA SER A 270 17.42 -2.55 20.15
C SER A 270 16.26 -3.38 20.68
N PHE A 271 16.47 -4.13 21.78
CA PHE A 271 15.40 -4.87 22.45
C PHE A 271 14.31 -3.92 23.01
N LEU A 272 14.68 -2.82 23.66
CA LEU A 272 13.68 -1.91 24.25
C LEU A 272 12.68 -1.34 23.23
N PHE A 273 13.14 -1.07 22.01
CA PHE A 273 12.31 -0.56 20.90
C PHE A 273 11.71 -1.66 20.01
N SER A 274 11.94 -2.92 20.37
CA SER A 274 11.50 -4.07 19.58
C SER A 274 10.03 -4.44 19.84
N LYS A 275 9.46 -5.27 18.97
CA LYS A 275 8.11 -5.80 19.19
C LYS A 275 8.07 -6.79 20.36
N GLU A 276 9.20 -7.42 20.67
CA GLU A 276 9.40 -8.33 21.79
C GLU A 276 9.31 -7.62 23.16
N ASN A 277 9.40 -6.28 23.16
CA ASN A 277 9.15 -5.41 24.31
C ASN A 277 7.92 -4.51 24.11
N SER A 278 6.93 -4.99 23.35
CA SER A 278 5.70 -4.24 23.07
C SER A 278 4.93 -3.96 24.36
N VAL A 279 4.34 -2.75 24.43
CA VAL A 279 3.39 -2.39 25.50
C VAL A 279 2.09 -3.19 25.42
N TRP A 280 1.77 -3.77 24.27
CA TRP A 280 0.57 -4.58 24.06
C TRP A 280 0.81 -6.02 24.48
N ASP A 281 0.00 -6.51 25.42
CA ASP A 281 -0.01 -7.90 25.84
C ASP A 281 -0.89 -8.74 24.88
N GLU A 282 -0.25 -9.62 24.14
CA GLU A 282 -0.88 -10.44 23.09
C GLU A 282 -2.01 -11.33 23.61
N LYS A 283 -2.10 -11.61 24.91
CA LYS A 283 -3.22 -12.39 25.49
C LYS A 283 -4.58 -11.73 25.26
N PHE A 284 -4.62 -10.40 25.08
CA PHE A 284 -5.84 -9.66 24.79
C PHE A 284 -6.18 -9.63 23.29
N SER A 285 -5.32 -10.18 22.43
CA SER A 285 -5.61 -10.40 21.01
C SER A 285 -6.52 -11.62 20.79
N GLU A 286 -6.62 -12.52 21.76
CA GLU A 286 -7.48 -13.71 21.70
C GLU A 286 -8.88 -13.47 22.31
N ILE A 287 -9.89 -14.14 21.76
CA ILE A 287 -11.28 -14.01 22.21
C ILE A 287 -11.47 -14.80 23.50
N ILE A 288 -11.80 -14.10 24.60
CA ILE A 288 -12.12 -14.71 25.89
C ILE A 288 -13.58 -15.19 25.88
N ASN A 289 -13.79 -16.50 25.64
CA ASN A 289 -15.12 -17.12 25.43
C ASN A 289 -16.18 -16.86 26.52
N LEU A 290 -15.77 -16.53 27.76
CA LEU A 290 -16.71 -16.29 28.85
C LEU A 290 -17.47 -14.97 28.69
N ASP A 291 -16.94 -13.99 27.96
CA ASP A 291 -17.57 -12.68 27.81
C ASP A 291 -18.59 -12.64 26.66
N THR A 292 -18.82 -13.71 25.89
CA THR A 292 -19.64 -13.66 24.66
C THR A 292 -21.09 -14.17 24.80
N HIS A 293 -21.57 -14.32 26.04
CA HIS A 293 -22.88 -14.92 26.38
C HIS A 293 -23.92 -13.93 26.92
N ASN A 294 -23.57 -12.66 27.10
CA ASN A 294 -24.53 -11.62 27.46
C ASN A 294 -25.44 -11.27 26.27
N PRO A 295 -26.57 -10.59 26.49
CA PRO A 295 -27.40 -10.07 25.40
C PRO A 295 -26.62 -9.17 24.44
N LEU A 296 -26.93 -9.22 23.14
CA LEU A 296 -26.24 -8.45 22.10
C LEU A 296 -26.16 -6.93 22.41
N SER A 297 -27.15 -6.39 23.13
CA SER A 297 -27.20 -4.98 23.57
C SER A 297 -26.08 -4.57 24.54
N HIS A 298 -25.30 -5.50 25.07
CA HIS A 298 -24.23 -5.22 26.03
C HIS A 298 -22.85 -5.04 25.37
N TYR A 299 -22.76 -5.20 24.05
CA TYR A 299 -21.50 -5.16 23.33
C TYR A 299 -21.37 -3.91 22.46
N TRP A 300 -20.15 -3.38 22.39
CA TRP A 300 -19.78 -2.52 21.28
C TRP A 300 -19.58 -3.36 20.03
N ILE A 301 -20.27 -3.00 18.95
CA ILE A 301 -20.23 -3.71 17.68
C ILE A 301 -19.51 -2.81 16.67
N ASN A 302 -18.38 -3.28 16.15
CA ASN A 302 -17.65 -2.60 15.08
C ASN A 302 -18.58 -2.43 13.86
N SER A 303 -18.89 -1.18 13.53
CA SER A 303 -19.95 -0.81 12.58
C SER A 303 -19.42 0.16 11.53
N SER A 304 -19.83 -0.06 10.28
CA SER A 304 -19.48 0.77 9.13
C SER A 304 -20.71 1.53 8.65
N HIS A 305 -20.49 2.77 8.22
CA HIS A 305 -21.49 3.66 7.64
C HIS A 305 -21.21 3.84 6.15
N ASN A 306 -22.25 3.79 5.31
CA ASN A 306 -22.15 3.82 3.85
C ASN A 306 -21.03 2.92 3.31
N THR A 307 -21.04 1.65 3.74
CA THR A 307 -19.96 0.67 3.55
C THR A 307 -19.51 0.49 2.10
N TYR A 308 -20.41 0.75 1.15
CA TYR A 308 -20.12 0.62 -0.27
C TYR A 308 -19.11 1.66 -0.79
N LEU A 309 -18.94 2.81 -0.13
CA LEU A 309 -18.07 3.89 -0.60
C LEU A 309 -16.60 3.64 -0.29
N THR A 310 -15.72 3.94 -1.24
CA THR A 310 -14.27 3.84 -1.06
C THR A 310 -13.58 5.18 -0.74
N GLY A 311 -14.33 6.28 -0.77
CA GLY A 311 -13.82 7.64 -0.54
C GLY A 311 -14.90 8.57 0.01
N ASP A 312 -15.03 9.76 -0.57
CA ASP A 312 -16.01 10.76 -0.17
C ASP A 312 -17.48 10.37 -0.47
N GLN A 313 -18.42 11.14 0.08
CA GLN A 313 -19.86 10.89 -0.02
C GLN A 313 -20.49 11.29 -1.38
N MET A 314 -19.75 11.95 -2.27
CA MET A 314 -20.32 12.64 -3.43
C MET A 314 -19.87 12.07 -4.77
N LEU A 315 -18.58 11.79 -4.91
CA LEU A 315 -17.90 11.47 -6.16
C LEU A 315 -17.23 10.10 -6.15
N SER A 316 -16.93 9.55 -4.96
CA SER A 316 -16.13 8.33 -4.86
C SER A 316 -16.79 7.09 -5.46
N GLU A 317 -15.97 6.08 -5.75
CA GLU A 317 -16.47 4.81 -6.24
C GLU A 317 -17.24 4.04 -5.15
N SER A 318 -18.35 3.43 -5.55
CA SER A 318 -18.95 2.33 -4.82
C SER A 318 -18.27 1.02 -5.24
N SER A 319 -17.99 0.14 -4.28
CA SER A 319 -17.28 -1.12 -4.54
C SER A 319 -17.76 -2.26 -3.64
N THR A 320 -17.92 -3.44 -4.23
CA THR A 320 -18.12 -4.69 -3.47
C THR A 320 -16.89 -5.00 -2.58
N GLU A 321 -15.71 -4.58 -3.02
CA GLU A 321 -14.46 -4.74 -2.26
C GLU A 321 -14.46 -3.95 -0.94
N ALA A 322 -15.22 -2.86 -0.85
CA ALA A 322 -15.35 -2.10 0.39
C ALA A 322 -16.04 -2.93 1.49
N TYR A 323 -17.08 -3.70 1.12
CA TYR A 323 -17.72 -4.67 2.02
C TYR A 323 -16.74 -5.76 2.45
N THR A 324 -16.03 -6.37 1.50
CA THR A 324 -15.02 -7.39 1.77
C THR A 324 -13.97 -6.87 2.75
N ARG A 325 -13.46 -5.66 2.52
CA ARG A 325 -12.45 -5.03 3.37
C ARG A 325 -12.97 -4.76 4.77
N CYS A 326 -14.16 -4.17 4.92
CA CYS A 326 -14.78 -3.92 6.22
C CYS A 326 -14.97 -5.21 7.01
N LEU A 327 -15.54 -6.25 6.39
CA LEU A 327 -15.77 -7.54 7.05
C LEU A 327 -14.45 -8.20 7.49
N ARG A 328 -13.41 -8.14 6.64
CA ARG A 328 -12.08 -8.67 6.97
C ARG A 328 -11.34 -7.86 8.03
N LEU A 329 -11.65 -6.58 8.20
CA LEU A 329 -11.20 -5.77 9.35
C LEU A 329 -12.02 -6.02 10.62
N GLY A 330 -12.91 -7.03 10.62
CA GLY A 330 -13.70 -7.43 11.78
C GLY A 330 -14.98 -6.61 11.98
N CYS A 331 -15.37 -5.77 11.01
CA CYS A 331 -16.65 -5.06 11.06
C CYS A 331 -17.81 -6.07 11.05
N ARG A 332 -18.80 -5.86 11.93
CA ARG A 332 -19.95 -6.76 12.15
C ARG A 332 -21.29 -6.09 11.85
N CYS A 333 -21.32 -4.81 11.50
CA CYS A 333 -22.52 -4.12 11.01
C CYS A 333 -22.15 -3.30 9.76
N VAL A 334 -22.76 -3.62 8.62
CA VAL A 334 -22.50 -2.96 7.34
C VAL A 334 -23.78 -2.39 6.75
N GLU A 335 -23.64 -1.33 5.96
CA GLU A 335 -24.76 -0.55 5.44
C GLU A 335 -24.98 -0.77 3.93
N LEU A 336 -26.25 -0.85 3.52
CA LEU A 336 -26.67 -1.04 2.13
C LEU A 336 -27.75 0.00 1.77
N ASP A 337 -27.40 0.97 0.95
CA ASP A 337 -28.33 1.97 0.42
C ASP A 337 -28.91 1.47 -0.89
N CYS A 338 -30.10 0.88 -0.82
CA CYS A 338 -30.73 0.15 -1.92
C CYS A 338 -31.68 1.04 -2.71
N TRP A 339 -31.41 1.19 -4.00
CA TRP A 339 -32.18 2.03 -4.94
C TRP A 339 -32.67 1.23 -6.14
N GLU A 340 -33.71 1.76 -6.79
CA GLU A 340 -34.22 1.20 -8.04
C GLU A 340 -33.15 1.22 -9.13
N GLY A 341 -32.87 0.06 -9.71
CA GLY A 341 -31.99 -0.08 -10.87
C GLY A 341 -32.70 -0.61 -12.11
N PRO A 342 -32.02 -0.63 -13.27
CA PRO A 342 -32.59 -1.13 -14.52
C PRO A 342 -32.74 -2.65 -14.47
N GLY A 343 -33.93 -3.12 -14.07
CA GLY A 343 -34.31 -4.53 -14.01
C GLY A 343 -33.94 -5.25 -12.70
N GLU A 344 -32.91 -4.79 -12.00
CA GLU A 344 -32.44 -5.30 -10.70
C GLU A 344 -32.10 -4.15 -9.72
N PRO A 345 -32.12 -4.38 -8.40
CA PRO A 345 -31.76 -3.37 -7.40
C PRO A 345 -30.27 -3.03 -7.44
N ILE A 346 -29.95 -1.78 -7.14
CA ILE A 346 -28.58 -1.25 -7.11
C ILE A 346 -28.25 -0.62 -5.76
N ILE A 347 -26.97 -0.46 -5.48
CA ILE A 347 -26.45 0.24 -4.30
C ILE A 347 -25.58 1.41 -4.75
N TYR A 348 -25.86 2.59 -4.19
CA TYR A 348 -25.07 3.81 -4.29
C TYR A 348 -25.61 4.86 -3.31
N HIS A 349 -24.88 5.96 -3.13
CA HIS A 349 -25.38 7.06 -2.32
C HIS A 349 -26.39 7.88 -3.12
N GLY A 350 -27.65 7.85 -2.70
CA GLY A 350 -28.76 8.50 -3.38
C GLY A 350 -28.49 9.98 -3.65
N TRP A 351 -28.91 10.47 -4.80
CA TRP A 351 -28.70 11.88 -5.16
C TRP A 351 -27.22 12.30 -5.03
N SER A 352 -26.32 11.46 -5.51
CA SER A 352 -24.89 11.78 -5.64
C SER A 352 -24.37 11.28 -6.99
N ARG A 353 -23.06 11.38 -7.18
CA ARG A 353 -22.32 10.88 -8.36
C ARG A 353 -21.51 9.64 -8.08
N THR A 354 -21.65 9.09 -6.88
CA THR A 354 -21.03 7.83 -6.54
C THR A 354 -21.45 6.76 -7.55
N THR A 355 -20.49 5.90 -7.91
CA THR A 355 -20.76 4.85 -8.90
C THR A 355 -21.78 3.85 -8.34
N LYS A 356 -22.42 3.09 -9.23
CA LYS A 356 -23.49 2.14 -8.85
C LYS A 356 -22.95 0.72 -8.93
N ILE A 357 -23.24 -0.08 -7.92
CA ILE A 357 -22.94 -1.52 -7.89
C ILE A 357 -24.23 -2.32 -7.77
N LYS A 358 -24.22 -3.56 -8.27
CA LYS A 358 -25.39 -4.44 -8.21
C LYS A 358 -25.62 -4.92 -6.78
N PHE A 359 -26.88 -4.94 -6.36
CA PHE A 359 -27.25 -5.47 -5.06
C PHE A 359 -26.85 -6.95 -4.90
N GLU A 360 -27.10 -7.78 -5.93
CA GLU A 360 -26.76 -9.20 -5.89
C GLU A 360 -25.27 -9.47 -5.67
N ASP A 361 -24.40 -8.69 -6.33
CA ASP A 361 -22.93 -8.82 -6.20
C ASP A 361 -22.46 -8.43 -4.79
N VAL A 362 -23.08 -7.42 -4.17
CA VAL A 362 -22.82 -7.06 -2.77
C VAL A 362 -23.25 -8.18 -1.83
N VAL A 363 -24.43 -8.76 -2.02
CA VAL A 363 -24.91 -9.88 -1.18
C VAL A 363 -23.99 -11.09 -1.31
N LYS A 364 -23.50 -11.42 -2.52
CA LYS A 364 -22.51 -12.48 -2.75
C LYS A 364 -21.19 -12.20 -2.03
N ALA A 365 -20.65 -10.98 -2.17
CA ALA A 365 -19.42 -10.58 -1.48
C ALA A 365 -19.57 -10.69 0.05
N ILE A 366 -20.69 -10.23 0.62
CA ILE A 366 -20.99 -10.39 2.05
C ILE A 366 -21.05 -11.87 2.42
N ASN A 367 -21.73 -12.71 1.63
CA ASN A 367 -21.87 -14.13 1.92
C ASN A 367 -20.52 -14.87 2.00
N GLU A 368 -19.60 -14.51 1.10
CA GLU A 368 -18.26 -15.08 1.02
C GLU A 368 -17.35 -14.61 2.16
N HIS A 369 -17.48 -13.34 2.59
CA HIS A 369 -16.54 -12.72 3.50
C HIS A 369 -17.05 -12.49 4.93
N ALA A 370 -18.35 -12.65 5.19
CA ALA A 370 -18.99 -12.35 6.48
C ALA A 370 -18.26 -12.99 7.67
N PHE A 371 -17.82 -14.25 7.52
CA PHE A 371 -17.28 -15.04 8.63
C PHE A 371 -15.82 -15.44 8.48
N VAL A 372 -15.05 -14.78 7.59
CA VAL A 372 -13.66 -15.17 7.34
C VAL A 372 -12.74 -14.86 8.53
N THR A 373 -12.98 -13.74 9.23
CA THR A 373 -12.13 -13.29 10.35
C THR A 373 -12.83 -13.35 11.70
N SER A 374 -14.13 -13.66 11.73
CA SER A 374 -14.91 -13.78 12.95
C SER A 374 -16.20 -14.55 12.70
N ASP A 375 -16.51 -15.52 13.55
CA ASP A 375 -17.75 -16.33 13.46
C ASP A 375 -18.99 -15.61 14.04
N PHE A 376 -18.81 -14.46 14.68
CA PHE A 376 -19.90 -13.71 15.31
C PHE A 376 -20.84 -13.06 14.28
N PRO A 377 -22.11 -12.77 14.66
CA PRO A 377 -23.13 -12.34 13.71
C PRO A 377 -22.78 -11.08 12.94
N VAL A 378 -23.31 -10.98 11.73
CA VAL A 378 -23.23 -9.78 10.88
C VAL A 378 -24.61 -9.14 10.75
N ILE A 379 -24.71 -7.85 11.00
CA ILE A 379 -25.93 -7.04 10.84
C ILE A 379 -25.85 -6.27 9.53
N LEU A 380 -26.91 -6.34 8.73
CA LEU A 380 -27.07 -5.55 7.52
C LEU A 380 -28.06 -4.41 7.79
N SER A 381 -27.55 -3.18 7.90
CA SER A 381 -28.34 -1.95 7.99
C SER A 381 -28.80 -1.58 6.59
N ILE A 382 -30.09 -1.74 6.30
CA ILE A 382 -30.63 -1.49 4.96
C ILE A 382 -31.34 -0.13 4.94
N GLU A 383 -30.87 0.79 4.11
CA GLU A 383 -31.58 2.01 3.73
C GLU A 383 -32.31 1.73 2.40
N GLU A 384 -33.64 1.70 2.43
CA GLU A 384 -34.44 1.16 1.33
C GLU A 384 -35.25 2.24 0.60
N HIS A 385 -35.06 2.30 -0.72
CA HIS A 385 -35.67 3.26 -1.64
C HIS A 385 -36.20 2.59 -2.93
N CYS A 386 -36.37 1.26 -2.93
CA CYS A 386 -36.81 0.47 -4.07
C CYS A 386 -38.35 0.37 -4.15
N PRO A 387 -38.92 0.16 -5.35
CA PRO A 387 -40.32 -0.24 -5.47
C PRO A 387 -40.54 -1.66 -4.92
N VAL A 388 -41.78 -1.97 -4.54
CA VAL A 388 -42.17 -3.27 -3.95
C VAL A 388 -41.74 -4.48 -4.79
N GLU A 389 -41.73 -4.34 -6.11
CA GLU A 389 -41.27 -5.40 -7.03
C GLU A 389 -39.78 -5.72 -6.82
N GLN A 390 -38.93 -4.70 -6.73
CA GLN A 390 -37.51 -4.86 -6.45
C GLN A 390 -37.23 -5.23 -4.99
N GLN A 391 -38.06 -4.80 -4.03
CA GLN A 391 -37.97 -5.31 -2.65
C GLN A 391 -38.21 -6.83 -2.57
N ARG A 392 -39.14 -7.36 -3.37
CA ARG A 392 -39.34 -8.82 -3.47
C ARG A 392 -38.12 -9.52 -4.07
N GLN A 393 -37.50 -8.92 -5.07
CA GLN A 393 -36.25 -9.43 -5.64
C GLN A 393 -35.12 -9.42 -4.58
N MET A 394 -34.94 -8.33 -3.83
CA MET A 394 -33.95 -8.26 -2.74
C MET A 394 -34.18 -9.36 -1.70
N ALA A 395 -35.42 -9.58 -1.27
CA ALA A 395 -35.77 -10.63 -0.32
C ALA A 395 -35.49 -12.03 -0.86
N GLN A 396 -35.71 -12.26 -2.16
CA GLN A 396 -35.40 -13.53 -2.82
C GLN A 396 -33.87 -13.75 -2.90
N ILE A 397 -33.12 -12.74 -3.32
CA ILE A 397 -31.65 -12.76 -3.38
C ILE A 397 -31.06 -13.06 -2.00
N PHE A 398 -31.53 -12.40 -0.93
CA PHE A 398 -31.06 -12.70 0.42
C PHE A 398 -31.28 -14.16 0.81
N LYS A 399 -32.45 -14.73 0.51
CA LYS A 399 -32.76 -16.13 0.82
C LYS A 399 -31.88 -17.09 0.02
N ASP A 400 -31.74 -16.84 -1.29
CA ASP A 400 -31.02 -17.73 -2.19
C ASP A 400 -29.52 -17.71 -1.93
N VAL A 401 -28.95 -16.53 -1.67
CA VAL A 401 -27.50 -16.37 -1.50
C VAL A 401 -27.04 -16.71 -0.09
N PHE A 402 -27.73 -16.24 0.96
CA PHE A 402 -27.32 -16.50 2.34
C PHE A 402 -27.78 -17.87 2.85
N GLY A 403 -28.88 -18.42 2.34
CA GLY A 403 -29.43 -19.70 2.79
C GLY A 403 -29.57 -19.74 4.32
N ASP A 404 -28.99 -20.79 4.93
CA ASP A 404 -29.05 -21.02 6.39
C ASP A 404 -28.30 -19.96 7.23
N LYS A 405 -27.44 -19.14 6.62
CA LYS A 405 -26.79 -18.03 7.32
C LYS A 405 -27.80 -16.92 7.63
N LEU A 406 -28.87 -16.77 6.85
CA LEU A 406 -29.88 -15.75 7.11
C LEU A 406 -30.72 -16.10 8.35
N LEU A 407 -30.81 -15.18 9.31
CA LEU A 407 -31.70 -15.34 10.45
C LEU A 407 -33.14 -15.00 10.04
N THR A 408 -33.97 -16.01 9.80
CA THR A 408 -35.37 -15.84 9.37
C THR A 408 -36.38 -15.99 10.50
N GLU A 409 -36.00 -16.61 11.61
CA GLU A 409 -36.87 -16.86 12.77
C GLU A 409 -36.21 -16.38 14.07
N PRO A 410 -36.99 -16.00 15.10
CA PRO A 410 -36.45 -15.69 16.41
C PRO A 410 -35.69 -16.89 16.99
N VAL A 411 -34.51 -16.65 17.58
CA VAL A 411 -33.72 -17.70 18.27
C VAL A 411 -34.53 -18.34 19.40
N GLU A 412 -35.28 -17.51 20.13
CA GLU A 412 -36.22 -17.94 21.16
C GLU A 412 -37.49 -17.08 21.08
N HIS A 413 -38.66 -17.72 21.03
CA HIS A 413 -39.93 -17.05 20.69
C HIS A 413 -40.46 -16.13 21.81
N MET A 414 -40.08 -16.39 23.06
CA MET A 414 -40.59 -15.70 24.25
C MET A 414 -39.46 -14.99 25.03
N ALA A 415 -38.31 -14.77 24.40
CA ALA A 415 -37.20 -14.10 25.05
C ALA A 415 -37.50 -12.62 25.28
N GLU A 416 -37.27 -12.14 26.50
CA GLU A 416 -37.38 -10.72 26.86
C GLU A 416 -36.11 -9.93 26.53
N LEU A 417 -35.00 -10.64 26.25
CA LEU A 417 -33.69 -10.07 25.94
C LEU A 417 -33.23 -10.48 24.54
N LEU A 418 -32.35 -9.68 23.93
CA LEU A 418 -31.70 -10.06 22.68
C LEU A 418 -30.83 -11.31 22.88
N PRO A 419 -30.73 -12.21 21.87
CA PRO A 419 -29.82 -13.34 21.92
C PRO A 419 -28.36 -12.86 22.07
N SER A 420 -27.52 -13.71 22.63
CA SER A 420 -26.09 -13.44 22.75
C SER A 420 -25.35 -13.57 21.41
N PRO A 421 -24.17 -12.94 21.25
CA PRO A 421 -23.30 -13.17 20.09
C PRO A 421 -23.02 -14.67 19.86
N THR A 422 -22.88 -15.45 20.92
CA THR A 422 -22.63 -16.90 20.83
C THR A 422 -23.81 -17.66 20.22
N GLN A 423 -25.05 -17.33 20.58
CA GLN A 423 -26.25 -17.95 20.00
C GLN A 423 -26.46 -17.58 18.52
N LEU A 424 -25.84 -16.50 18.07
CA LEU A 424 -25.98 -15.94 16.72
C LEU A 424 -24.75 -16.19 15.83
N LYS A 425 -23.84 -17.08 16.23
CA LYS A 425 -22.67 -17.41 15.40
C LYS A 425 -23.09 -17.90 14.01
N GLY A 426 -22.40 -17.39 12.99
CA GLY A 426 -22.67 -17.70 11.58
C GLY A 426 -23.98 -17.12 11.04
N LYS A 427 -24.66 -16.23 11.78
CA LYS A 427 -25.94 -15.64 11.37
C LYS A 427 -25.80 -14.22 10.82
N ILE A 428 -26.59 -13.94 9.79
CA ILE A 428 -26.76 -12.63 9.16
C ILE A 428 -28.15 -12.09 9.55
N ILE A 429 -28.18 -10.89 10.11
CA ILE A 429 -29.36 -10.24 10.65
C ILE A 429 -29.72 -9.04 9.77
N LEU A 430 -30.97 -8.93 9.34
CA LEU A 430 -31.44 -7.80 8.55
C LEU A 430 -32.05 -6.73 9.47
N LYS A 431 -31.45 -5.54 9.51
CA LYS A 431 -32.01 -4.34 10.11
C LYS A 431 -32.73 -3.55 9.02
N HIS A 432 -34.06 -3.65 9.00
CA HIS A 432 -34.92 -2.96 8.05
C HIS A 432 -36.23 -2.52 8.72
N LYS A 433 -36.93 -1.54 8.13
CA LYS A 433 -38.28 -1.15 8.56
C LYS A 433 -39.22 -2.37 8.52
N LYS A 434 -39.95 -2.62 9.61
CA LYS A 434 -40.93 -3.70 9.71
C LYS A 434 -42.34 -3.11 9.61
N LEU A 435 -43.18 -3.71 8.76
CA LEU A 435 -44.60 -3.35 8.68
C LEU A 435 -45.28 -3.75 9.99
N ASN A 436 -45.98 -2.81 10.63
CA ASN A 436 -46.90 -3.14 11.70
C ASN A 436 -48.10 -3.86 11.08
N VAL A 437 -48.40 -5.06 11.59
CA VAL A 437 -49.58 -5.82 11.16
C VAL A 437 -50.88 -5.13 11.63
N GLU A 438 -50.77 -4.14 12.53
CA GLU A 438 -51.85 -3.28 12.99
C GLU A 438 -51.48 -1.79 12.79
N GLY A 439 -52.02 -1.14 11.75
CA GLY A 439 -52.01 0.33 11.61
C GLY A 439 -51.28 0.87 10.38
N GLY A 440 -52.03 1.62 9.57
CA GLY A 440 -51.67 2.14 8.25
C GLY A 440 -50.41 3.02 8.15
N ALA A 441 -49.85 3.01 6.94
CA ALA A 441 -48.63 3.70 6.56
C ALA A 441 -48.70 5.22 6.79
N GLY A 442 -47.95 5.71 7.78
CA GLY A 442 -47.55 7.10 7.89
C GLY A 442 -46.29 7.33 7.06
N ALA A 443 -46.38 8.12 6.00
CA ALA A 443 -45.22 8.57 5.24
C ALA A 443 -44.34 9.48 6.11
N VAL A 444 -43.14 9.01 6.44
CA VAL A 444 -42.09 9.86 7.04
C VAL A 444 -41.49 10.67 5.91
N LYS A 445 -41.63 12.00 5.95
CA LYS A 445 -40.92 12.92 5.05
C LYS A 445 -39.44 12.93 5.45
N ASP A 446 -38.58 12.61 4.50
CA ASP A 446 -37.13 12.73 4.64
C ASP A 446 -36.72 14.20 4.46
N PHE A 447 -35.93 14.72 5.41
CA PHE A 447 -35.49 16.12 5.46
C PHE A 447 -34.12 16.35 4.79
N ARG A 448 -33.52 15.32 4.16
CA ARG A 448 -32.20 15.40 3.51
C ARG A 448 -32.22 15.88 2.05
N ARG A 449 -33.35 16.39 1.56
CA ARG A 449 -33.58 16.64 0.13
C ARG A 449 -33.28 18.10 -0.24
N GLY A 450 -32.15 18.36 -0.90
CA GLY A 450 -31.95 19.59 -1.68
C GLY A 450 -32.98 19.66 -2.83
N GLU A 451 -33.43 20.86 -3.19
CA GLU A 451 -34.42 21.07 -4.25
C GLU A 451 -33.87 20.70 -5.63
N LYS A 452 -32.59 20.98 -5.86
CA LYS A 452 -31.84 20.63 -7.07
C LYS A 452 -30.35 20.48 -6.76
N GLN A 453 -29.66 19.68 -7.55
CA GLN A 453 -28.23 19.44 -7.40
C GLN A 453 -27.61 18.95 -8.71
N GLY A 454 -26.30 19.16 -8.88
CA GLY A 454 -25.56 18.80 -10.08
C GLY A 454 -24.31 19.64 -10.25
N ASP A 455 -23.59 19.48 -11.36
CA ASP A 455 -22.43 20.31 -11.63
C ASP A 455 -22.83 21.67 -12.17
N LEU A 456 -22.09 22.67 -11.75
CA LEU A 456 -21.98 23.92 -12.46
C LEU A 456 -20.51 24.22 -12.69
N GLU A 457 -20.21 24.70 -13.89
CA GLU A 457 -18.93 25.34 -14.16
C GLU A 457 -18.98 26.76 -13.59
N ILE A 458 -18.03 27.10 -12.73
CA ILE A 458 -17.86 28.43 -12.15
C ILE A 458 -16.53 28.98 -12.66
N TRP A 459 -16.55 30.19 -13.21
CA TRP A 459 -15.36 30.84 -13.75
C TRP A 459 -14.43 31.29 -12.63
N ASP A 460 -13.18 30.81 -12.65
CA ASP A 460 -12.11 31.30 -11.79
C ASP A 460 -11.42 32.52 -12.43
N PRO A 461 -11.52 33.72 -11.84
CA PRO A 461 -10.91 34.92 -12.39
C PRO A 461 -9.39 35.01 -12.18
N VAL A 462 -8.82 34.22 -11.28
CA VAL A 462 -7.37 34.18 -11.00
C VAL A 462 -6.69 33.28 -12.02
N ASP A 463 -7.17 32.05 -12.16
CA ASP A 463 -6.58 31.03 -13.04
C ASP A 463 -7.14 31.11 -14.48
N GLN A 464 -8.16 31.94 -14.71
CA GLN A 464 -8.81 32.16 -16.01
C GLN A 464 -9.29 30.85 -16.66
N ARG A 465 -9.87 29.96 -15.84
CA ARG A 465 -10.43 28.68 -16.28
C ARG A 465 -11.82 28.46 -15.68
N TRP A 466 -12.61 27.61 -16.33
CA TRP A 466 -13.86 27.14 -15.76
C TRP A 466 -13.57 25.95 -14.85
N ASN A 467 -13.93 26.07 -13.58
CA ASN A 467 -13.79 25.02 -12.60
C ASN A 467 -15.15 24.36 -12.39
N LYS A 468 -15.16 23.04 -12.33
CA LYS A 468 -16.37 22.25 -12.15
C LYS A 468 -16.63 22.08 -10.67
N HIS A 469 -17.78 22.55 -10.20
CA HIS A 469 -18.18 22.45 -8.80
C HIS A 469 -19.45 21.64 -8.68
N TYR A 470 -19.48 20.74 -7.70
CA TYR A 470 -20.72 20.10 -7.30
C TYR A 470 -21.57 21.08 -6.49
N CYS A 471 -22.77 21.35 -6.98
CA CYS A 471 -23.68 22.35 -6.45
C CYS A 471 -24.96 21.71 -5.90
N VAL A 472 -25.45 22.24 -4.78
CA VAL A 472 -26.72 21.87 -4.15
C VAL A 472 -27.53 23.14 -3.87
N ILE A 473 -28.79 23.15 -4.30
CA ILE A 473 -29.76 24.17 -3.96
C ILE A 473 -30.63 23.64 -2.83
N SER A 474 -30.63 24.32 -1.69
CA SER A 474 -31.54 24.05 -0.58
C SER A 474 -31.92 25.35 0.09
N ASP A 475 -33.19 25.52 0.45
CA ASP A 475 -33.71 26.70 1.16
C ASP A 475 -33.30 28.04 0.52
N ASP A 476 -33.51 28.17 -0.80
CA ASP A 476 -33.13 29.33 -1.62
C ASP A 476 -31.63 29.70 -1.57
N LYS A 477 -30.76 28.75 -1.18
CA LYS A 477 -29.30 28.93 -1.16
C LYS A 477 -28.62 27.93 -2.07
N LEU A 478 -27.62 28.41 -2.81
CA LEU A 478 -26.68 27.59 -3.57
C LEU A 478 -25.45 27.31 -2.70
N TYR A 479 -25.23 26.04 -2.39
CA TYR A 479 -23.99 25.54 -1.82
C TYR A 479 -23.17 24.92 -2.94
N TYR A 480 -21.88 25.19 -3.00
CA TYR A 480 -20.97 24.56 -3.95
C TYR A 480 -19.73 24.09 -3.21
N ALA A 481 -19.25 22.89 -3.54
CA ALA A 481 -18.03 22.36 -2.95
C ALA A 481 -16.79 23.08 -3.53
N GLU A 482 -15.67 23.08 -2.80
CA GLU A 482 -14.39 23.57 -3.32
C GLU A 482 -13.99 22.82 -4.59
N GLU A 483 -13.12 23.41 -5.38
CA GLU A 483 -12.65 22.83 -6.65
C GLU A 483 -12.08 21.42 -6.40
N TYR A 484 -12.50 20.47 -7.23
CA TYR A 484 -11.85 19.17 -7.31
C TYR A 484 -11.36 19.00 -8.75
N GLU A 485 -10.06 18.74 -8.91
CA GLU A 485 -9.51 18.34 -10.20
C GLU A 485 -10.13 16.98 -10.55
N GLU A 486 -11.02 16.94 -11.55
CA GLU A 486 -11.21 15.69 -12.30
C GLU A 486 -9.84 15.36 -12.91
N GLU A 487 -9.25 14.22 -12.52
CA GLU A 487 -8.15 13.58 -13.25
C GLU A 487 -8.64 13.04 -14.61
N ASP A 488 -9.41 13.84 -15.35
CA ASP A 488 -9.47 13.64 -16.79
C ASP A 488 -8.09 14.07 -17.29
N GLU A 489 -7.29 13.09 -17.75
CA GLU A 489 -5.99 13.33 -18.40
C GLU A 489 -6.18 14.30 -19.58
N ASP A 490 -6.11 15.61 -19.31
CA ASP A 490 -6.07 16.60 -20.38
C ASP A 490 -4.74 16.40 -21.12
N ILE A 491 -4.80 15.79 -22.29
CA ILE A 491 -3.65 15.53 -23.15
C ILE A 491 -2.91 16.84 -23.47
N ARG A 492 -3.58 18.00 -23.36
CA ARG A 492 -2.94 19.33 -23.50
C ARG A 492 -1.96 19.65 -22.37
N LYS A 493 -2.10 19.04 -21.17
CA LYS A 493 -1.17 19.20 -20.03
C LYS A 493 0.25 18.69 -20.37
N TYR A 494 0.39 17.82 -21.38
CA TYR A 494 1.67 17.24 -21.79
C TYR A 494 2.41 18.00 -22.90
N GLN A 495 1.79 19.00 -23.53
CA GLN A 495 2.40 19.65 -24.71
C GLN A 495 3.69 20.41 -24.35
N ASP A 496 3.73 21.05 -23.18
CA ASP A 496 4.85 21.92 -22.75
C ASP A 496 5.70 21.36 -21.60
N LEU A 497 5.46 20.11 -21.15
CA LEU A 497 6.26 19.46 -20.08
C LEU A 497 7.77 19.46 -20.36
N HIS A 498 8.14 19.39 -21.63
CA HIS A 498 9.55 19.43 -22.04
C HIS A 498 10.24 20.76 -21.66
N CYS A 499 9.51 21.85 -21.46
CA CYS A 499 10.08 23.15 -21.07
C CYS A 499 10.70 23.17 -19.67
N SER A 500 10.24 22.30 -18.76
CA SER A 500 10.83 22.16 -17.41
C SER A 500 11.99 21.17 -17.34
N GLU A 501 12.25 20.46 -18.43
CA GLU A 501 13.22 19.38 -18.43
C GLU A 501 14.65 19.89 -18.65
N PRO A 502 15.65 19.36 -17.91
CA PRO A 502 17.03 19.82 -18.00
C PRO A 502 17.69 19.52 -19.35
N TRP A 503 17.14 18.57 -20.12
CA TRP A 503 17.62 18.22 -21.46
C TRP A 503 17.05 19.13 -22.56
N PHE A 504 16.10 20.02 -22.24
CA PHE A 504 15.52 20.94 -23.21
C PHE A 504 16.15 22.34 -23.09
N HIS A 505 16.78 22.78 -24.17
CA HIS A 505 17.56 24.03 -24.20
C HIS A 505 16.85 25.15 -24.98
N GLY A 506 15.57 24.96 -25.32
CA GLY A 506 14.75 25.98 -25.99
C GLY A 506 15.35 26.47 -27.31
N GLN A 507 15.22 27.76 -27.57
CA GLN A 507 15.86 28.43 -28.70
C GLN A 507 17.30 28.82 -28.33
N MET A 508 18.26 28.31 -29.09
CA MET A 508 19.69 28.52 -28.82
C MET A 508 20.30 29.57 -29.75
N HIS A 509 21.11 30.47 -29.21
CA HIS A 509 21.93 31.38 -30.00
C HIS A 509 22.98 30.59 -30.80
N GLU A 510 23.12 30.83 -32.11
CA GLU A 510 23.94 30.01 -33.03
C GLU A 510 23.55 28.52 -33.11
N GLY A 511 22.36 28.16 -32.60
CA GLY A 511 21.65 26.91 -32.84
C GLY A 511 22.54 25.66 -32.77
N ARG A 512 22.81 25.07 -33.95
CA ARG A 512 23.65 23.88 -34.11
C ARG A 512 25.04 23.99 -33.47
N ILE A 513 25.74 25.09 -33.68
CA ILE A 513 27.14 25.24 -33.24
C ILE A 513 27.21 25.25 -31.71
N MET A 514 26.29 25.95 -31.07
CA MET A 514 26.20 25.98 -29.60
C MET A 514 25.81 24.62 -29.02
N ALA A 515 24.91 23.89 -29.68
CA ALA A 515 24.56 22.52 -29.26
C ALA A 515 25.76 21.56 -29.36
N GLU A 516 26.55 21.65 -30.43
CA GLU A 516 27.77 20.85 -30.58
C GLU A 516 28.79 21.17 -29.48
N ARG A 517 29.00 22.47 -29.17
CA ARG A 517 29.90 22.91 -28.10
C ARG A 517 29.46 22.42 -26.73
N LEU A 518 28.19 22.61 -26.34
CA LEU A 518 27.70 22.21 -25.00
C LEU A 518 27.85 20.71 -24.75
N ILE A 519 27.51 19.88 -25.74
CA ILE A 519 27.68 18.42 -25.60
C ILE A 519 29.15 18.04 -25.53
N GLN A 520 30.01 18.67 -26.35
CA GLN A 520 31.46 18.41 -26.34
C GLN A 520 32.10 18.78 -25.01
N ASP A 521 31.80 19.97 -24.47
CA ASP A 521 32.33 20.46 -23.20
C ASP A 521 31.85 19.55 -22.06
N TYR A 522 30.56 19.23 -22.01
CA TYR A 522 30.00 18.31 -21.00
C TYR A 522 30.63 16.91 -21.07
N CYS A 523 30.80 16.36 -22.28
CA CYS A 523 31.41 15.05 -22.46
C CYS A 523 32.91 15.06 -22.10
N ALA A 524 33.63 16.16 -22.36
CA ALA A 524 35.03 16.32 -21.96
C ALA A 524 35.20 16.35 -20.43
N GLU A 525 34.27 16.96 -19.70
CA GLU A 525 34.30 17.05 -18.24
C GLU A 525 33.83 15.75 -17.54
N THR A 526 32.84 15.06 -18.11
CA THR A 526 32.17 13.92 -17.46
C THR A 526 32.62 12.54 -17.97
N GLY A 527 33.52 12.48 -18.96
CA GLY A 527 33.98 11.24 -19.57
C GLY A 527 33.04 10.66 -20.64
N GLY A 528 32.10 11.47 -21.14
CA GLY A 528 31.32 11.31 -22.37
C GLY A 528 30.78 9.90 -22.67
N GLN A 529 29.54 9.63 -22.25
CA GLN A 529 28.84 8.40 -22.64
C GLN A 529 28.08 8.58 -23.96
N ASP A 530 28.11 7.56 -24.83
CA ASP A 530 27.25 7.51 -26.02
C ASP A 530 25.78 7.60 -25.59
N GLY A 531 25.04 8.52 -26.20
CA GLY A 531 23.65 8.82 -25.86
C GLY A 531 23.44 10.10 -25.06
N THR A 532 24.49 10.75 -24.51
CA THR A 532 24.35 12.10 -23.91
C THR A 532 23.75 13.07 -24.92
N PHE A 533 22.68 13.77 -24.58
CA PHE A 533 21.91 14.55 -25.54
C PHE A 533 21.35 15.86 -24.99
N LEU A 534 20.88 16.70 -25.91
CA LEU A 534 19.98 17.82 -25.64
C LEU A 534 18.97 17.97 -26.79
N VAL A 535 17.84 18.61 -26.49
CA VAL A 535 16.82 18.98 -27.47
C VAL A 535 16.72 20.50 -27.53
N ARG A 536 16.60 21.02 -28.76
CA ARG A 536 16.43 22.45 -29.02
C ARG A 536 15.39 22.68 -30.10
N GLN A 537 14.83 23.88 -30.16
CA GLN A 537 14.00 24.30 -31.29
C GLN A 537 14.83 24.28 -32.59
N SER A 538 14.21 23.89 -33.69
CA SER A 538 14.89 23.82 -34.98
C SER A 538 15.09 25.22 -35.57
N ASP A 539 16.33 25.57 -35.91
CA ASP A 539 16.65 26.84 -36.58
C ASP A 539 16.10 26.91 -38.01
N THR A 540 15.73 25.75 -38.58
CA THR A 540 15.33 25.62 -39.99
C THR A 540 13.82 25.43 -40.15
N PHE A 541 13.15 24.87 -39.14
CA PHE A 541 11.73 24.50 -39.22
C PHE A 541 11.01 24.94 -37.95
N VAL A 542 10.17 25.98 -38.07
CA VAL A 542 9.61 26.75 -36.94
C VAL A 542 8.85 25.90 -35.90
N THR A 543 8.21 24.83 -36.33
CA THR A 543 7.38 23.96 -35.47
C THR A 543 8.10 22.69 -34.99
N ASP A 544 9.33 22.47 -35.46
CA ASP A 544 10.07 21.24 -35.22
C ASP A 544 11.18 21.43 -34.19
N PHE A 545 11.69 20.29 -33.69
CA PHE A 545 12.80 20.26 -32.75
C PHE A 545 14.00 19.53 -33.35
N THR A 546 15.17 19.71 -32.75
CA THR A 546 16.40 19.00 -33.11
C THR A 546 16.99 18.34 -31.87
N LEU A 547 17.05 17.01 -31.88
CA LEU A 547 17.78 16.19 -30.92
C LEU A 547 19.25 16.18 -31.32
N SER A 548 20.14 16.64 -30.45
CA SER A 548 21.59 16.58 -30.64
C SER A 548 22.18 15.62 -29.61
N PHE A 549 22.97 14.64 -30.02
CA PHE A 549 23.47 13.61 -29.11
C PHE A 549 24.89 13.14 -29.44
N TRP A 550 25.62 12.71 -28.42
CA TRP A 550 26.97 12.18 -28.54
C TRP A 550 26.95 10.72 -28.99
N ARG A 551 27.71 10.40 -30.04
CA ARG A 551 27.91 9.02 -30.48
C ARG A 551 29.25 8.84 -31.18
N GLY A 552 30.07 7.90 -30.70
CA GLY A 552 31.33 7.54 -31.37
C GLY A 552 32.32 8.70 -31.45
N GLY A 553 32.38 9.53 -30.41
CA GLY A 553 33.33 10.66 -30.33
C GLY A 553 32.91 11.91 -31.11
N ARG A 554 31.67 11.98 -31.60
CA ARG A 554 31.14 13.14 -32.35
C ARG A 554 29.69 13.40 -31.98
N VAL A 555 29.26 14.65 -32.18
CA VAL A 555 27.85 15.05 -32.02
C VAL A 555 27.09 14.72 -33.30
N GLN A 556 25.93 14.09 -33.15
CA GLN A 556 24.96 13.78 -34.19
C GLN A 556 23.70 14.61 -33.98
N HIS A 557 22.96 14.88 -35.06
CA HIS A 557 21.70 15.62 -35.00
C HIS A 557 20.58 14.86 -35.71
N CYS A 558 19.45 14.74 -35.04
CA CYS A 558 18.22 14.19 -35.57
C CYS A 558 17.10 15.21 -35.47
N ARG A 559 16.38 15.41 -36.58
CA ARG A 559 15.21 16.28 -36.62
C ARG A 559 14.00 15.55 -36.04
N ILE A 560 13.38 16.15 -35.04
CA ILE A 560 12.07 15.74 -34.51
C ILE A 560 11.04 16.54 -35.29
N ARG A 561 10.24 15.84 -36.09
CA ARG A 561 9.20 16.45 -36.91
C ARG A 561 7.92 16.59 -36.12
N SER A 562 7.26 17.71 -36.29
CA SER A 562 5.89 17.96 -35.82
C SER A 562 4.88 17.68 -36.95
N GLY A 563 3.69 17.23 -36.57
CA GLY A 563 2.52 17.15 -37.43
C GLY A 563 1.26 17.49 -36.62
N THR A 564 0.16 17.76 -37.31
CA THR A 564 -1.14 18.04 -36.67
C THR A 564 -2.21 17.16 -37.30
N GLU A 565 -2.95 16.42 -36.48
CA GLU A 565 -4.07 15.57 -36.91
C GLU A 565 -5.25 15.81 -35.96
N GLU A 566 -6.44 16.07 -36.50
CA GLU A 566 -7.66 16.39 -35.73
C GLU A 566 -7.51 17.52 -34.69
N GLY A 567 -6.61 18.48 -34.93
CA GLY A 567 -6.33 19.61 -34.03
C GLY A 567 -5.34 19.28 -32.89
N GLN A 568 -4.79 18.08 -32.85
CA GLN A 568 -3.74 17.67 -31.90
C GLN A 568 -2.37 17.62 -32.60
N ASN A 569 -1.34 18.13 -31.91
CA ASN A 569 0.03 18.05 -32.39
C ASN A 569 0.65 16.70 -32.01
N PHE A 570 1.41 16.11 -32.92
CA PHE A 570 2.19 14.90 -32.68
C PHE A 570 3.63 15.08 -33.17
N PHE A 571 4.57 14.36 -32.55
CA PHE A 571 5.99 14.47 -32.79
C PHE A 571 6.59 13.10 -33.14
N TYR A 572 7.56 13.08 -34.06
CA TYR A 572 8.18 11.82 -34.47
C TYR A 572 9.59 12.02 -35.03
N LEU A 573 10.45 11.02 -34.79
CA LEU A 573 11.73 10.85 -35.50
C LEU A 573 11.54 10.00 -36.77
N THR A 574 10.67 9.00 -36.71
CA THR A 574 10.31 8.13 -37.84
C THR A 574 8.78 8.10 -38.00
N PRO A 575 8.24 8.22 -39.23
CA PRO A 575 6.80 8.39 -39.44
C PRO A 575 5.90 7.28 -38.87
N ASN A 576 6.43 6.08 -38.65
CA ASN A 576 5.67 4.93 -38.16
C ASN A 576 5.47 4.92 -36.63
N LEU A 577 6.00 5.92 -35.91
CA LEU A 577 5.93 5.98 -34.45
C LEU A 577 5.73 7.43 -33.97
N PRO A 578 4.49 7.95 -34.04
CA PRO A 578 4.15 9.28 -33.53
C PRO A 578 3.94 9.28 -32.01
N PHE A 579 4.32 10.38 -31.37
CA PHE A 579 4.19 10.63 -29.94
C PHE A 579 3.35 11.90 -29.71
N PRO A 580 2.55 11.97 -28.63
CA PRO A 580 1.67 13.11 -28.36
C PRO A 580 2.41 14.38 -27.92
N SER A 581 3.68 14.28 -27.51
CA SER A 581 4.50 15.41 -27.09
C SER A 581 5.99 15.17 -27.33
N VAL A 582 6.80 16.23 -27.33
CA VAL A 582 8.27 16.09 -27.35
C VAL A 582 8.76 15.37 -26.09
N TYR A 583 8.12 15.62 -24.95
CA TYR A 583 8.43 14.95 -23.68
C TYR A 583 8.27 13.43 -23.76
N SER A 584 7.21 12.94 -24.40
CA SER A 584 6.95 11.51 -24.53
C SER A 584 7.80 10.82 -25.62
N LEU A 585 8.33 11.60 -26.57
CA LEU A 585 9.23 11.11 -27.62
C LEU A 585 10.65 10.85 -27.11
N ILE A 586 11.12 11.72 -26.20
CA ILE A 586 12.45 11.68 -25.58
C ILE A 586 12.44 10.66 -24.45
#